data_AF-A0A2P6W1S1-F1
#
_entry.id   AF-A0A2P6W1S1-F1
#
_cell.length_a   1.000
_cell.length_b   1.000
_cell.length_c   1.000
_cell.angle_alpha   90.00
_cell.angle_beta   90.00
_cell.angle_gamma   90.00
#
_symmetry.space_group_name_H-M   'P 1'
#
loop_
_entity.id
_entity.type
_entity.pdbx_description
1 polymer ?
#
loop_
_entity_poly.entity_id
_entity_poly.type
_entity_poly.pdbx_seq_one_letter_code
_entity_poly.pdbx_strand_id
1 'polypeptide(L)'
;MPDDSKAAENYAKSQSVKELTSSQPEKDESASESLQKTDTVKNRLKRTLLGKEINEYYDEEKGEWVEELVDKEGVEPLINRQGLEDLWAIVEPVVSETAAGSNLSGKDVSQEGFQTMKAVAKAIAVKHREYEIQDPEDASIIVMAFNDACMNNLKKAQDARLLKHHEESTQRKVFRTEGDQENSSSSWNPFS
;
A
#
# COMPACT_ATOMS: atom_id res chain seq x y z
N MET A 1 15.33 4.26 -57.57
CA MET A 1 15.54 3.17 -56.60
C MET A 1 15.24 3.74 -55.23
N PRO A 2 14.24 3.22 -54.50
CA PRO A 2 13.89 3.71 -53.17
C PRO A 2 15.00 3.35 -52.16
N ASP A 3 15.20 4.26 -51.21
CA ASP A 3 16.34 4.34 -50.31
C ASP A 3 16.20 3.34 -49.15
N ASP A 4 16.67 2.11 -49.38
CA ASP A 4 16.61 0.97 -48.45
C ASP A 4 17.32 1.24 -47.10
N SER A 5 18.14 2.30 -47.02
CA SER A 5 18.82 2.75 -45.81
C SER A 5 17.85 3.22 -44.72
N LYS A 6 16.75 3.87 -45.10
CA LYS A 6 15.76 4.39 -44.13
C LYS A 6 14.86 3.29 -43.55
N ALA A 7 14.59 2.25 -44.33
CA ALA A 7 13.85 1.09 -43.86
C ALA A 7 14.67 0.28 -42.86
N ALA A 8 15.97 0.13 -43.10
CA ALA A 8 16.91 -0.54 -42.19
C ALA A 8 17.09 0.23 -40.86
N GLU A 9 17.21 1.57 -40.89
CA GLU A 9 17.29 2.38 -39.67
C GLU A 9 16.01 2.33 -38.84
N ASN A 10 14.83 2.33 -39.48
CA ASN A 10 13.55 2.20 -38.77
C ASN A 10 13.35 0.81 -38.18
N TYR A 11 13.86 -0.24 -38.83
CA TYR A 11 13.82 -1.61 -38.32
C TYR A 11 14.78 -1.81 -37.13
N ALA A 12 15.99 -1.24 -37.20
CA ALA A 12 16.95 -1.25 -36.11
C ALA A 12 16.46 -0.43 -34.90
N LYS A 13 15.82 0.73 -35.13
CA LYS A 13 15.20 1.53 -34.06
C LYS A 13 14.03 0.81 -33.40
N SER A 14 13.18 0.14 -34.17
CA SER A 14 12.04 -0.62 -33.60
C SER A 14 12.48 -1.88 -32.84
N GLN A 15 13.60 -2.51 -33.22
CA GLN A 15 14.24 -3.57 -32.44
C GLN A 15 14.85 -3.03 -31.13
N SER A 16 15.55 -1.90 -31.18
CA SER A 16 16.19 -1.31 -29.99
C SER A 16 15.18 -0.76 -28.98
N VAL A 17 14.04 -0.23 -29.45
CA VAL A 17 12.89 0.13 -28.59
C VAL A 17 12.24 -1.11 -27.98
N LYS A 18 12.11 -2.21 -28.73
CA LYS A 18 11.61 -3.49 -28.19
C LYS A 18 12.55 -4.05 -27.12
N GLU A 19 13.87 -4.01 -27.33
CA GLU A 19 14.86 -4.46 -26.35
C GLU A 19 14.90 -3.56 -25.10
N LEU A 20 14.70 -2.24 -25.23
CA LEU A 20 14.58 -1.32 -24.09
C LEU A 20 13.30 -1.56 -23.27
N THR A 21 12.22 -2.05 -23.89
CA THR A 21 10.99 -2.45 -23.18
C THR A 21 11.01 -3.88 -22.66
N SER A 22 11.83 -4.78 -23.25
CA SER A 22 11.91 -6.20 -22.85
C SER A 22 13.08 -6.53 -21.92
N SER A 23 13.99 -5.59 -21.68
CA SER A 23 15.13 -5.76 -20.76
C SER A 23 14.86 -5.21 -19.36
N GLN A 24 13.61 -4.88 -19.04
CA GLN A 24 13.23 -4.89 -17.63
C GLN A 24 13.34 -6.35 -17.18
N PRO A 25 14.08 -6.66 -16.10
CA PRO A 25 13.93 -7.97 -15.48
C PRO A 25 12.43 -8.18 -15.29
N GLU A 26 11.92 -9.35 -15.66
CA GLU A 26 10.61 -9.83 -15.22
C GLU A 26 10.62 -9.68 -13.70
N LYS A 27 10.17 -8.52 -13.23
CA LYS A 27 9.84 -8.29 -11.84
C LYS A 27 8.72 -9.26 -11.64
N ASP A 28 9.01 -10.31 -10.87
CA ASP A 28 8.03 -11.16 -10.24
C ASP A 28 6.72 -10.38 -10.08
N GLU A 29 5.63 -10.96 -10.56
CA GLU A 29 4.24 -10.53 -10.30
C GLU A 29 3.89 -10.59 -8.79
N SER A 30 4.86 -10.41 -7.90
CA SER A 30 4.71 -10.28 -6.45
C SER A 30 4.65 -8.82 -5.98
N ALA A 31 4.86 -7.83 -6.88
CA ALA A 31 4.94 -6.42 -6.50
C ALA A 31 3.72 -5.55 -6.86
N SER A 32 2.59 -6.15 -7.29
CA SER A 32 1.28 -5.54 -7.07
C SER A 32 0.75 -6.03 -5.72
N GLU A 33 1.48 -5.71 -4.65
CA GLU A 33 1.06 -6.04 -3.30
C GLU A 33 -0.15 -5.15 -2.98
N SER A 34 -1.33 -5.64 -3.36
CA SER A 34 -2.61 -4.94 -3.19
C SER A 34 -2.67 -4.34 -1.80
N LEU A 35 -3.27 -3.15 -1.68
CA LEU A 35 -3.60 -2.56 -0.39
C LEU A 35 -4.01 -3.67 0.57
N GLN A 36 -3.36 -3.75 1.75
CA GLN A 36 -3.77 -4.76 2.71
C GLN A 36 -5.22 -4.47 3.03
N LYS A 37 -6.10 -5.43 2.69
CA LYS A 37 -7.53 -5.29 2.95
C LYS A 37 -7.70 -4.94 4.42
N THR A 38 -8.50 -3.93 4.70
CA THR A 38 -8.79 -3.44 6.05
C THR A 38 -9.10 -4.59 7.03
N ASP A 39 -9.84 -5.60 6.55
CA ASP A 39 -10.19 -6.81 7.30
C ASP A 39 -8.98 -7.68 7.65
N THR A 40 -7.99 -7.79 6.76
CA THR A 40 -6.74 -8.52 7.01
C THR A 40 -5.93 -7.88 8.12
N VAL A 41 -5.86 -6.54 8.14
CA VAL A 41 -5.18 -5.79 9.20
C VAL A 41 -5.92 -5.96 10.53
N LYS A 42 -7.25 -5.83 10.51
CA LYS A 42 -8.09 -6.02 11.70
C LYS A 42 -7.95 -7.44 12.27
N ASN A 43 -7.95 -8.47 11.42
CA ASN A 43 -7.79 -9.85 11.85
C ASN A 43 -6.38 -10.12 12.41
N ARG A 44 -5.33 -9.53 11.82
CA ARG A 44 -3.97 -9.59 12.38
C ARG A 44 -3.92 -8.97 13.78
N LEU A 45 -4.52 -7.79 13.97
CA LEU A 45 -4.58 -7.14 15.28
C LEU A 45 -5.38 -7.97 16.30
N LYS A 46 -6.51 -8.57 15.90
CA LYS A 46 -7.27 -9.49 16.76
C LYS A 46 -6.42 -10.66 17.23
N ARG A 47 -5.63 -11.26 16.33
CA ARG A 47 -4.73 -12.37 16.68
C ARG A 47 -3.66 -11.93 17.67
N THR A 48 -2.97 -10.83 17.38
CA THR A 48 -1.84 -10.35 18.20
C THR A 48 -2.29 -9.81 19.57
N LEU A 49 -3.40 -9.08 19.63
CA LEU A 49 -3.80 -8.35 20.83
C LEU A 49 -4.80 -9.10 21.71
N LEU A 50 -5.67 -9.94 21.13
CA LEU A 50 -6.62 -10.77 21.89
C LEU A 50 -6.09 -12.18 22.16
N GLY A 51 -4.86 -12.49 21.77
CA GLY A 51 -4.30 -13.84 21.90
C GLY A 51 -5.09 -14.88 21.11
N LYS A 52 -5.55 -14.54 19.90
CA LYS A 52 -6.37 -15.42 19.06
C LYS A 52 -5.57 -16.08 17.95
N GLU A 53 -5.97 -17.28 17.54
CA GLU A 53 -5.48 -17.95 16.33
C GLU A 53 -6.61 -18.23 15.34
N ILE A 54 -6.24 -18.41 14.07
CA ILE A 54 -7.21 -18.80 13.04
C ILE A 54 -7.25 -20.32 13.04
N ASN A 55 -8.43 -20.88 13.27
CA ASN A 55 -8.73 -22.27 13.02
C ASN A 55 -9.53 -22.36 11.72
N GLU A 56 -9.02 -23.13 10.76
CA GLU A 56 -9.69 -23.38 9.49
C GLU A 56 -10.38 -24.74 9.57
N TYR A 57 -11.69 -24.77 9.33
CA TYR A 57 -12.44 -26.02 9.25
C TYR A 57 -13.40 -26.00 8.06
N TYR A 58 -13.70 -27.18 7.54
CA TYR A 58 -14.66 -27.32 6.45
C TYR A 58 -16.08 -27.39 7.05
N ASP A 59 -16.91 -26.38 6.76
CA ASP A 59 -18.31 -26.33 7.15
C ASP A 59 -19.12 -27.17 6.15
N GLU A 60 -19.47 -28.41 6.54
CA GLU A 60 -20.21 -29.34 5.69
C GLU A 60 -21.63 -28.85 5.34
N GLU A 61 -22.24 -27.98 6.16
CA GLU A 61 -23.58 -27.44 5.87
C GLU A 61 -23.54 -26.39 4.76
N LYS A 62 -22.47 -25.59 4.73
CA LYS A 62 -22.27 -24.55 3.72
C LYS A 62 -21.44 -25.01 2.51
N GLY A 63 -20.73 -26.13 2.64
CA GLY A 63 -19.84 -26.65 1.62
C GLY A 63 -18.62 -25.76 1.36
N GLU A 64 -18.15 -25.03 2.38
CA GLU A 64 -17.06 -24.07 2.27
C GLU A 64 -16.06 -24.20 3.42
N TRP A 65 -14.82 -23.80 3.17
CA TRP A 65 -13.81 -23.64 4.21
C TRP A 65 -14.08 -22.34 4.98
N VAL A 66 -14.21 -22.44 6.29
CA VAL A 66 -14.51 -21.31 7.19
C VAL A 66 -13.31 -21.07 8.09
N GLU A 67 -12.93 -19.79 8.22
CA GLU A 67 -11.94 -19.31 9.19
C GLU A 67 -12.66 -18.84 10.47
N GLU A 68 -12.31 -19.41 11.62
CA GLU A 68 -12.79 -18.96 12.93
C GLU A 68 -11.61 -18.48 13.80
N LEU A 69 -11.83 -17.40 14.56
CA LEU A 69 -10.86 -16.90 15.53
C LEU A 69 -11.08 -17.54 16.90
N VAL A 70 -10.26 -18.53 17.24
CA VAL A 70 -10.27 -19.24 18.53
C VAL A 70 -9.22 -18.68 19.48
N ASP A 71 -9.43 -18.85 20.78
CA ASP A 71 -8.46 -18.43 21.79
C ASP A 71 -7.23 -19.35 21.73
N LYS A 72 -6.04 -18.74 21.69
CA LYS A 72 -4.79 -19.49 21.61
C LYS A 72 -4.37 -19.92 23.01
N GLU A 73 -4.28 -21.23 23.25
CA GLU A 73 -3.86 -21.76 24.53
C GLU A 73 -2.47 -21.21 24.94
N GLY A 74 -2.39 -20.76 26.20
CA GLY A 74 -1.14 -20.26 26.80
C GLY A 74 -0.71 -18.86 26.36
N VAL A 75 -1.55 -18.10 25.65
CA VAL A 75 -1.30 -16.69 25.33
C VAL A 75 -2.32 -15.81 26.04
N GLU A 76 -1.85 -14.97 26.96
CA GLU A 76 -2.71 -14.00 27.63
C GLU A 76 -3.04 -12.83 26.68
N PRO A 77 -4.30 -12.37 26.64
CA PRO A 77 -4.70 -11.21 25.84
C PRO A 77 -4.11 -9.93 26.44
N LEU A 78 -3.57 -9.06 25.58
CA LEU A 78 -3.02 -7.75 25.98
C LEU A 78 -4.13 -6.72 26.22
N ILE A 79 -5.27 -6.90 25.58
CA ILE A 79 -6.43 -6.01 25.66
C ILE A 79 -7.71 -6.83 25.54
N ASN A 80 -8.79 -6.39 26.17
CA ASN A 80 -10.10 -7.00 25.95
C ASN A 80 -10.70 -6.61 24.58
N ARG A 81 -11.78 -7.31 24.19
CA ARG A 81 -12.45 -7.08 22.90
C ARG A 81 -12.96 -5.64 22.74
N GLN A 82 -13.47 -5.03 23.81
CA GLN A 82 -13.98 -3.66 23.76
C GLN A 82 -12.86 -2.66 23.47
N GLY A 83 -11.71 -2.82 24.15
CA GLY A 83 -10.54 -1.98 23.91
C GLY A 83 -10.02 -2.10 22.48
N LEU A 84 -10.00 -3.31 21.91
CA LEU A 84 -9.59 -3.48 20.52
C LEU A 84 -10.54 -2.75 19.56
N GLU A 85 -11.86 -2.89 19.72
CA GLU A 85 -12.82 -2.24 18.81
C GLU A 85 -12.79 -0.70 18.94
N ASP A 86 -12.67 -0.17 20.16
CA ASP A 86 -12.52 1.27 20.40
C ASP A 86 -11.24 1.84 19.76
N LEU A 87 -10.10 1.15 19.94
CA LEU A 87 -8.83 1.58 19.35
C LEU A 87 -8.81 1.39 17.84
N TRP A 88 -9.46 0.33 17.34
CA TRP A 88 -9.63 0.12 15.91
C TRP A 88 -10.43 1.26 15.27
N ALA A 89 -11.51 1.72 15.88
CA ALA A 89 -12.29 2.85 15.35
C ALA A 89 -11.49 4.15 15.19
N ILE A 90 -10.42 4.32 15.97
CA ILE A 90 -9.48 5.45 15.84
C ILE A 90 -8.58 5.28 14.60
N VAL A 91 -8.16 4.04 14.33
CA VAL A 91 -7.13 3.70 13.34
C VAL A 91 -7.72 3.35 11.96
N GLU A 92 -8.92 2.80 11.93
CA GLU A 92 -9.64 2.37 10.74
C GLU A 92 -9.71 3.42 9.64
N PRO A 93 -9.97 4.72 9.92
CA PRO A 93 -9.99 5.74 8.85
C PRO A 93 -8.66 5.82 8.08
N VAL A 94 -7.54 5.69 8.77
CA VAL A 94 -6.18 5.77 8.21
C VAL A 94 -5.77 4.48 7.52
N VAL A 95 -6.23 3.34 8.07
CA VAL A 95 -5.95 2.01 7.52
C VAL A 95 -6.88 1.68 6.33
N SER A 96 -7.99 2.40 6.18
CA SER A 96 -8.94 2.16 5.09
C SER A 96 -8.33 2.31 3.70
N GLU A 97 -8.79 1.47 2.77
CA GLU A 97 -8.37 1.51 1.36
C GLU A 97 -8.60 2.88 0.69
N THR A 98 -9.54 3.68 1.21
CA THR A 98 -9.81 5.03 0.73
C THR A 98 -8.68 6.01 1.10
N ALA A 99 -8.10 5.89 2.30
CA ALA A 99 -6.93 6.68 2.69
C ALA A 99 -5.68 6.23 1.93
N ALA A 100 -5.54 4.92 1.67
CA ALA A 100 -4.41 4.40 0.92
C ALA A 100 -4.42 4.75 -0.58
N GLY A 101 -5.60 5.04 -1.15
CA GLY A 101 -5.74 5.62 -2.49
C GLY A 101 -5.61 7.14 -2.56
N SER A 102 -5.50 7.82 -1.40
CA SER A 102 -5.39 9.28 -1.36
C SER A 102 -3.94 9.73 -1.58
N ASN A 103 -3.73 10.68 -2.48
CA ASN A 103 -2.40 11.20 -2.83
C ASN A 103 -1.83 12.11 -1.72
N LEU A 104 -1.61 11.58 -0.52
CA LEU A 104 -1.08 12.33 0.62
C LEU A 104 0.38 12.76 0.35
N SER A 105 0.78 13.90 0.89
CA SER A 105 2.21 14.27 0.93
C SER A 105 2.89 13.57 2.10
N GLY A 106 4.22 13.42 2.06
CA GLY A 106 4.96 12.84 3.20
C GLY A 106 4.76 13.61 4.51
N LYS A 107 4.48 14.92 4.42
CA LYS A 107 4.13 15.75 5.58
C LYS A 107 2.75 15.38 6.15
N ASP A 108 1.77 15.16 5.28
CA ASP A 108 0.41 14.78 5.69
C ASP A 108 0.41 13.37 6.29
N VAL A 109 1.16 12.44 5.68
CA VAL A 109 1.40 11.08 6.22
C VAL A 109 1.98 11.14 7.62
N SER A 110 3.05 11.92 7.83
CA SER A 110 3.67 12.04 9.16
C SER A 110 2.73 12.67 10.18
N GLN A 111 1.90 13.63 9.75
CA GLN A 111 0.97 14.33 10.63
C GLN A 111 -0.23 13.45 11.02
N GLU A 112 -0.84 12.76 10.06
CA GLU A 112 -1.95 11.85 10.32
C GLU A 112 -1.52 10.65 11.17
N GLY A 113 -0.37 10.03 10.84
CA GLY A 113 0.18 8.94 11.66
C GLY A 113 0.42 9.38 13.10
N PHE A 114 1.04 10.55 13.31
CA PHE A 114 1.29 11.08 14.64
C PHE A 114 -0.01 11.40 15.41
N GLN A 115 -0.97 12.06 14.77
CA GLN A 115 -2.25 12.42 15.42
C GLN A 115 -3.06 11.18 15.81
N THR A 116 -3.08 10.18 14.94
CA THR A 116 -3.76 8.90 15.17
C THR A 116 -3.14 8.15 16.35
N MET A 117 -1.81 8.01 16.36
CA MET A 117 -1.14 7.32 17.47
C MET A 117 -1.23 8.09 18.79
N LYS A 118 -1.26 9.42 18.74
CA LYS A 118 -1.54 10.24 19.92
C LYS A 118 -2.94 9.99 20.48
N ALA A 119 -3.94 9.80 19.61
CA ALA A 119 -5.30 9.47 20.03
C ALA A 119 -5.38 8.06 20.65
N VAL A 120 -4.72 7.07 20.05
CA VAL A 120 -4.58 5.70 20.60
C VAL A 120 -3.93 5.72 21.98
N ALA A 121 -2.77 6.36 22.12
CA ALA A 121 -2.06 6.44 23.40
C ALA A 121 -2.90 7.14 24.48
N LYS A 122 -3.65 8.19 24.11
CA LYS A 122 -4.55 8.88 25.03
C LYS A 122 -5.72 7.99 25.45
N ALA A 123 -6.31 7.23 24.53
CA ALA A 123 -7.40 6.30 24.84
C ALA A 123 -6.94 5.23 25.83
N ILE A 124 -5.76 4.64 25.60
CA ILE A 124 -5.13 3.69 26.53
C ILE A 124 -4.91 4.35 27.89
N ALA A 125 -4.25 5.51 27.94
CA ALA A 125 -3.95 6.18 29.21
C ALA A 125 -5.21 6.48 30.06
N VAL A 126 -6.33 6.81 29.41
CA VAL A 126 -7.59 7.13 30.10
C VAL A 126 -8.37 5.88 30.48
N LYS A 127 -8.43 4.89 29.59
CA LYS A 127 -9.32 3.72 29.70
C LYS A 127 -8.58 2.41 29.99
N HIS A 128 -7.30 2.44 30.38
CA HIS A 128 -6.49 1.22 30.55
C HIS A 128 -7.16 0.17 31.46
N ARG A 129 -7.88 0.60 32.50
CA ARG A 129 -8.63 -0.30 33.40
C ARG A 129 -9.85 -0.92 32.73
N GLU A 130 -10.58 -0.15 31.92
CA GLU A 130 -11.75 -0.63 31.17
C GLU A 130 -11.33 -1.59 30.05
N TYR A 131 -10.13 -1.40 29.52
CA TYR A 131 -9.54 -2.23 28.46
C TYR A 131 -8.78 -3.45 29.00
N GLU A 132 -8.73 -3.62 30.33
CA GLU A 132 -8.04 -4.72 31.02
C GLU A 132 -6.53 -4.81 30.73
N ILE A 133 -5.90 -3.66 30.44
CA ILE A 133 -4.46 -3.56 30.20
C ILE A 133 -3.76 -3.58 31.56
N GLN A 134 -2.98 -4.63 31.82
CA GLN A 134 -2.44 -4.94 33.14
C GLN A 134 -1.27 -4.04 33.50
N ASP A 135 -0.38 -3.78 32.54
CA ASP A 135 0.86 -3.04 32.79
C ASP A 135 1.27 -2.08 31.65
N PRO A 136 2.28 -1.23 31.90
CA PRO A 136 2.79 -0.30 30.89
C PRO A 136 3.49 -0.97 29.69
N GLU A 137 3.97 -2.20 29.83
CA GLU A 137 4.62 -2.95 28.76
C GLU A 137 3.57 -3.42 27.75
N ASP A 138 2.43 -3.96 28.22
CA ASP A 138 1.27 -4.29 27.40
C ASP A 138 0.77 -3.07 26.63
N ALA A 139 0.65 -1.92 27.32
CA ALA A 139 0.26 -0.65 26.70
C ALA A 139 1.21 -0.24 25.56
N SER A 140 2.51 -0.43 25.75
CA SER A 140 3.53 -0.16 24.72
C SER A 140 3.37 -1.09 23.52
N ILE A 141 3.18 -2.39 23.77
CA ILE A 141 3.00 -3.40 22.71
C ILE A 141 1.74 -3.10 21.88
N ILE A 142 0.64 -2.73 22.53
CA ILE A 142 -0.62 -2.34 21.85
C ILE A 142 -0.37 -1.12 20.94
N VAL A 143 0.28 -0.07 21.46
CA VAL A 143 0.58 1.14 20.66
C VAL A 143 1.48 0.80 19.47
N MET A 144 2.50 -0.05 19.66
CA MET A 144 3.38 -0.48 18.56
C MET A 144 2.61 -1.26 17.48
N ALA A 145 1.73 -2.18 17.88
CA ALA A 145 0.92 -2.96 16.93
C ALA A 145 0.02 -2.07 16.05
N PHE A 146 -0.64 -1.06 16.63
CA PHE A 146 -1.44 -0.09 15.89
C PHE A 146 -0.57 0.85 15.04
N ASN A 147 0.60 1.26 15.54
CA ASN A 147 1.53 2.11 14.78
C ASN A 147 2.02 1.41 13.52
N ASP A 148 2.39 0.14 13.61
CA ASP A 148 2.84 -0.65 12.47
C ASP A 148 1.73 -0.78 11.41
N ALA A 149 0.49 -1.02 11.85
CA ALA A 149 -0.66 -1.06 10.95
C ALA A 149 -0.88 0.29 10.22
N CYS A 150 -0.88 1.40 10.96
CA CYS A 150 -1.02 2.75 10.40
C CYS A 150 0.11 3.08 9.41
N MET A 151 1.36 2.90 9.83
CA MET A 151 2.52 3.34 9.06
C MET A 151 2.73 2.50 7.80
N ASN A 152 2.38 1.21 7.82
CA ASN A 152 2.44 0.39 6.62
C ASN A 152 1.46 0.87 5.55
N ASN A 153 0.23 1.22 5.93
CA ASN A 153 -0.76 1.71 4.98
C ASN A 153 -0.47 3.15 4.51
N LEU A 154 -0.02 4.03 5.40
CA LEU A 154 0.37 5.38 5.02
C LEU A 154 1.61 5.41 4.09
N LYS A 155 2.59 4.53 4.31
CA LYS A 155 3.73 4.37 3.39
C LYS A 155 3.27 3.86 2.02
N LYS A 156 2.35 2.88 1.98
CA LYS A 156 1.77 2.41 0.72
C LYS A 156 1.01 3.52 -0.01
N ALA A 157 0.29 4.38 0.70
CA ALA A 157 -0.37 5.56 0.12
C ALA A 157 0.63 6.52 -0.54
N GLN A 158 1.76 6.76 0.14
CA GLN A 158 2.85 7.57 -0.38
C GLN A 158 3.51 6.93 -1.63
N ASP A 159 3.73 5.62 -1.61
CA ASP A 159 4.36 4.90 -2.72
C ASP A 159 3.46 4.81 -3.96
N ALA A 160 2.14 4.63 -3.75
CA ALA A 160 1.15 4.67 -4.83
C ALA A 160 1.15 6.02 -5.56
N ARG A 161 1.33 7.13 -4.82
CA ARG A 161 1.49 8.47 -5.41
C ARG A 161 2.78 8.58 -6.24
N LEU A 162 3.90 8.03 -5.76
CA LEU A 162 5.17 8.06 -6.50
C LEU A 162 5.07 7.27 -7.82
N LEU A 163 4.42 6.11 -7.79
CA LEU A 163 4.16 5.29 -8.98
C LEU A 163 3.27 6.04 -9.98
N LYS A 164 2.15 6.63 -9.54
CA LYS A 164 1.27 7.40 -10.42
C LYS A 164 1.97 8.62 -11.04
N HIS A 165 2.79 9.34 -10.27
CA HIS A 165 3.58 10.46 -10.79
C HIS A 165 4.63 9.99 -11.81
N HIS A 166 5.23 8.82 -11.58
CA HIS A 166 6.16 8.21 -12.52
C HIS A 166 5.45 7.78 -13.82
N GLU A 167 4.27 7.17 -13.73
CA GLU A 167 3.44 6.80 -14.89
C GLU A 167 2.99 8.04 -15.67
N GLU A 168 2.43 9.05 -15.01
CA GLU A 168 2.03 10.32 -15.66
C GLU A 168 3.21 11.03 -16.31
N SER A 169 4.38 11.04 -15.66
CA SER A 169 5.62 11.58 -16.22
C SER A 169 6.11 10.77 -17.43
N THR A 170 6.01 9.45 -17.37
CA THR A 170 6.42 8.56 -18.47
C THR A 170 5.49 8.73 -19.66
N GLN A 171 4.17 8.73 -19.44
CA GLN A 171 3.17 9.02 -20.47
C GLN A 171 3.42 10.39 -21.11
N ARG A 172 3.63 11.46 -20.33
CA ARG A 172 3.95 12.80 -20.90
C ARG A 172 5.22 12.81 -21.73
N LYS A 173 6.25 12.05 -21.35
CA LYS A 173 7.48 11.92 -22.14
C LYS A 173 7.23 11.18 -23.46
N VAL A 174 6.46 10.10 -23.43
CA VAL A 174 6.07 9.36 -24.65
C VAL A 174 5.27 10.26 -25.61
N PHE A 175 4.22 10.93 -25.12
CA PHE A 175 3.41 11.84 -25.93
C PHE A 175 4.19 13.06 -26.46
N ARG A 176 5.15 13.61 -25.70
CA ARG A 176 6.03 14.68 -26.22
C ARG A 176 6.98 14.18 -27.29
N THR A 177 7.49 12.96 -27.16
CA THR A 177 8.41 12.39 -28.15
C THR A 177 7.68 12.07 -29.46
N GLU A 178 6.41 11.67 -29.40
CA GLU A 178 5.55 11.51 -30.58
C GLU A 178 5.14 12.85 -31.20
N GLY A 179 4.83 13.87 -30.39
CA GLY A 179 4.47 15.21 -30.87
C GLY A 179 5.63 16.04 -31.44
N ASP A 180 6.85 15.84 -30.95
CA ASP A 180 8.04 16.54 -31.47
C ASP A 180 8.57 15.94 -32.78
N GLN A 181 8.14 14.73 -33.16
CA GLN A 181 8.49 14.14 -34.47
C GLN A 181 7.63 14.65 -35.63
N GLU A 182 6.43 15.17 -35.39
CA GLU A 182 5.57 15.69 -36.47
C GLU A 182 5.90 17.13 -36.89
N ASN A 183 6.67 17.88 -36.09
CA ASN A 183 6.93 19.31 -36.38
C ASN A 183 8.36 19.67 -36.78
N SER A 184 9.27 18.69 -36.93
CA SER A 184 10.62 18.96 -37.45
C SER A 184 10.70 18.86 -38.98
N SER A 185 9.89 19.66 -39.68
CA SER A 185 10.07 19.95 -41.11
C SER A 185 10.16 21.46 -41.36
N SER A 186 10.94 22.17 -40.54
CA SER A 186 11.37 23.53 -40.88
C SER A 186 12.58 23.46 -41.80
N SER A 187 12.34 23.70 -43.08
CA SER A 187 13.36 23.90 -44.12
C SER A 187 14.40 24.94 -43.70
N TRP A 188 15.66 24.54 -43.72
CA TRP A 188 16.79 25.47 -43.64
C TRP A 188 16.98 26.07 -45.03
N ASN A 189 16.79 27.38 -45.19
CA ASN A 189 17.02 28.08 -46.46
C ASN A 189 18.32 28.91 -46.33
N PRO A 190 19.44 28.52 -46.95
CA PRO A 190 20.71 29.23 -46.75
C PRO A 190 20.89 30.47 -47.65
N PHE A 191 19.89 30.85 -48.45
CA PHE A 191 19.94 32.08 -49.23
C PHE A 191 18.53 32.66 -49.42
N SER A 192 18.20 33.71 -48.67
CA SER A 192 17.16 34.70 -48.97
C SER A 192 17.51 35.99 -48.27
#